data_AF-A0A6A6ZIT6-F1
#
_entry.id   AF-A0A6A6ZIT6-F1
#
_cell.length_a   1.000
_cell.length_b   1.000
_cell.length_c   1.000
_cell.angle_alpha   90.00
_cell.angle_beta   90.00
_cell.angle_gamma   90.00
#
_symmetry.space_group_name_H-M   'P 1'
#
loop_
_entity.id
_entity.type
_entity.pdbx_description
1 polymer ?
#
loop_
_entity_poly.entity_id
_entity_poly.type
_entity_poly.pdbx_seq_one_letter_code
_entity_poly.pdbx_strand_id
1 'polypeptide(L)'
;MADFIGRLLRRVDELNVATFVPDKGAQDDFNEQVEDFMVGAVWSGTCTSWCKLISSCFLFSSVLLQNGQGQSGKVTAVWPGSSLHYREVLEQNRWEDWNWTYPAGRYKIWGSGKSAIEKSGGDHSYYLQHGSFLPCRGVGTAHMQEELKD
;
A
#
# COMPACT_ATOMS: atom_id res chain seq x y z
N MET A 1 -4.06 8.95 1.10
CA MET A 1 -4.48 8.01 2.17
C MET A 1 -5.68 7.17 1.74
N ALA A 2 -6.81 7.79 1.32
CA ALA A 2 -7.98 7.03 0.86
C ALA A 2 -7.65 6.05 -0.28
N ASP A 3 -6.85 6.46 -1.26
CA ASP A 3 -6.45 5.60 -2.38
C ASP A 3 -5.61 4.40 -1.94
N PHE A 4 -4.72 4.59 -0.95
CA PHE A 4 -3.94 3.51 -0.35
C PHE A 4 -4.87 2.47 0.32
N ILE A 5 -5.86 2.93 1.09
CA ILE A 5 -6.86 2.05 1.70
C ILE A 5 -7.67 1.32 0.62
N GLY A 6 -8.04 2.01 -0.46
CA GLY A 6 -8.73 1.39 -1.60
C GLY A 6 -7.93 0.26 -2.25
N ARG A 7 -6.61 0.46 -2.47
CA ARG A 7 -5.71 -0.58 -2.97
C ARG A 7 -5.56 -1.75 -1.99
N LEU A 8 -5.47 -1.45 -0.70
CA LEU A 8 -5.40 -2.45 0.36
C LEU A 8 -6.65 -3.34 0.38
N LEU A 9 -7.84 -2.73 0.34
CA LEU A 9 -9.11 -3.46 0.32
C LEU A 9 -9.28 -4.29 -0.96
N ARG A 10 -8.86 -3.75 -2.11
CA ARG A 10 -8.85 -4.51 -3.37
C ARG A 10 -7.98 -5.77 -3.25
N ARG A 11 -6.79 -5.65 -2.65
CA ARG A 11 -5.91 -6.79 -2.41
C ARG A 11 -6.54 -7.85 -1.50
N VAL A 12 -7.27 -7.41 -0.47
CA VAL A 12 -7.98 -8.31 0.46
C VAL A 12 -9.00 -9.16 -0.31
N ASP A 13 -9.77 -8.53 -1.20
CA ASP A 13 -10.75 -9.21 -2.05
C ASP A 13 -10.07 -10.14 -3.08
N GLU A 14 -9.14 -9.59 -3.88
CA GLU A 14 -8.45 -10.30 -4.97
C GLU A 14 -7.65 -11.53 -4.51
N LEU A 15 -7.15 -11.53 -3.28
CA LEU A 15 -6.34 -12.63 -2.74
C LEU A 15 -7.08 -13.45 -1.65
N ASN A 16 -8.34 -13.12 -1.35
CA ASN A 16 -9.13 -13.74 -0.28
C ASN A 16 -8.37 -13.79 1.06
N VAL A 17 -7.87 -12.62 1.48
CA VAL A 17 -7.14 -12.44 2.74
C VAL A 17 -8.13 -12.54 3.91
N ALA A 18 -7.81 -13.35 4.92
CA ALA A 18 -8.60 -13.42 6.15
C ALA A 18 -8.21 -12.31 7.14
N THR A 19 -6.92 -12.15 7.40
CA THR A 19 -6.40 -11.08 8.25
C THR A 19 -5.13 -10.50 7.66
N PHE A 20 -4.91 -9.21 7.92
CA PHE A 20 -3.70 -8.50 7.57
C PHE A 20 -3.29 -7.62 8.74
N VAL A 21 -2.03 -7.71 9.15
CA VAL A 21 -1.48 -6.96 10.29
C VAL A 21 -0.11 -6.43 9.85
N PRO A 22 0.21 -5.15 10.09
CA PRO A 22 1.55 -4.66 9.76
C PRO A 22 2.60 -5.43 10.56
N ASP A 23 3.72 -5.73 9.93
CA ASP A 23 4.81 -6.45 10.60
C ASP A 23 5.39 -5.62 11.74
N LYS A 24 5.77 -6.30 12.83
CA LYS A 24 6.30 -5.62 14.01
C LYS A 24 7.70 -5.07 13.74
N GLY A 25 8.55 -5.79 13.01
CA GLY A 25 9.89 -5.32 12.65
C GLY A 25 9.82 -4.07 11.80
N ALA A 26 8.98 -4.08 10.77
CA ALA A 26 8.77 -2.89 9.92
C ALA A 26 8.24 -1.67 10.69
N GLN A 27 7.37 -1.89 11.69
CA GLN A 27 6.91 -0.82 12.59
C GLN A 27 8.02 -0.29 13.49
N ASP A 28 8.83 -1.17 14.07
CA ASP A 28 9.92 -0.81 14.98
C ASP A 28 11.01 -0.03 14.20
N ASP A 29 11.39 -0.48 13.00
CA ASP A 29 12.33 0.21 12.09
C ASP A 29 11.82 1.61 11.70
N PHE A 30 10.51 1.72 11.39
CA PHE A 30 9.91 3.02 11.08
C PHE A 30 9.94 3.95 12.30
N ASN A 31 9.67 3.43 13.50
CA ASN A 31 9.69 4.23 14.72
C ASN A 31 11.10 4.76 15.02
N GLU A 32 12.14 3.95 14.87
CA GLU A 32 13.55 4.38 15.03
C GLU A 32 13.89 5.52 14.06
N GLN A 33 13.54 5.36 12.78
CA GLN A 33 13.76 6.39 11.77
C GLN A 33 13.02 7.70 12.07
N VAL A 34 11.79 7.62 12.59
CA VAL A 34 10.99 8.79 12.99
C VAL A 34 11.63 9.48 14.19
N GLU A 35 12.05 8.72 15.21
CA GLU A 35 12.68 9.26 16.41
C GLU A 35 13.95 10.04 16.06
N ASP A 36 14.82 9.45 15.24
CA ASP A 36 16.06 10.10 14.76
C ASP A 36 15.77 11.36 13.94
N PHE A 37 14.77 11.32 13.05
CA PHE A 37 14.37 12.48 12.26
C PHE A 37 13.86 13.63 13.13
N MET A 38 13.11 13.31 14.19
CA MET A 38 12.45 14.32 15.03
C MET A 38 13.42 15.09 15.93
N VAL A 39 14.64 14.59 16.17
CA VAL A 39 15.69 15.32 16.92
C VAL A 39 16.02 16.66 16.25
N GLY A 40 16.11 16.69 14.91
CA GLY A 40 16.41 17.89 14.14
C GLY A 40 15.19 18.71 13.73
N ALA A 41 13.98 18.22 14.02
CA ALA A 41 12.75 18.88 13.61
C ALA A 41 12.37 20.04 14.56
N VAL A 42 11.50 20.95 14.09
CA VAL A 42 10.95 22.05 14.90
C VAL A 42 10.21 21.56 16.16
N TRP A 43 9.80 20.29 16.14
CA TRP A 43 9.10 19.61 17.22
C TRP A 43 10.00 19.26 18.42
N SER A 44 11.33 19.41 18.33
CA SER A 44 12.28 19.17 19.42
C SER A 44 12.19 20.18 20.58
N GLY A 45 11.52 21.33 20.37
CA GLY A 45 11.35 22.35 21.41
C GLY A 45 10.45 21.91 22.57
N THR A 46 10.51 22.64 23.69
CA THR A 46 9.79 22.40 24.96
C THR A 46 8.28 22.72 24.91
N CYS A 47 7.63 22.51 23.76
CA CYS A 47 6.20 22.76 23.58
C CYS A 47 5.34 21.58 24.06
N THR A 48 4.24 21.89 24.74
CA THR A 48 3.26 20.96 25.35
C THR A 48 2.08 20.62 24.43
N SER A 49 2.29 20.63 23.12
CA SER A 49 1.26 20.28 22.14
C SER A 49 0.86 18.81 22.24
N TRP A 50 -0.39 18.47 21.89
CA TRP A 50 -0.89 17.08 21.75
C TRP A 50 0.00 16.19 20.85
N CYS A 51 0.77 16.78 19.94
CA CYS A 51 1.72 16.07 19.10
C CYS A 51 2.86 15.39 19.88
N LYS A 52 3.11 15.83 21.12
CA LYS A 52 4.01 15.17 22.06
C LYS A 52 3.19 14.42 23.09
N LEU A 53 3.53 13.15 23.27
CA LEU A 53 3.04 12.40 24.41
C LEU A 53 3.79 12.88 25.65
N ILE A 54 3.16 13.74 26.43
CA ILE A 54 3.69 14.13 27.74
C ILE A 54 3.33 13.01 28.71
N SER A 55 4.30 12.19 29.07
CA SER A 55 4.11 11.12 30.07
C SER A 55 3.97 11.64 31.50
N SER A 56 3.78 12.95 31.72
CA SER A 56 3.52 13.55 33.02
C SER A 56 2.08 13.30 33.48
N CYS A 57 1.65 12.04 33.45
CA CYS A 57 0.51 11.54 34.21
C CYS A 57 0.99 10.61 35.34
N PHE A 58 2.10 10.98 36.00
CA PHE A 58 2.30 10.69 37.42
C PHE A 58 1.81 11.89 38.24
N LEU A 59 0.53 12.25 38.07
CA LEU A 59 -0.13 13.29 38.85
C LEU A 59 -0.47 12.75 40.25
N PHE A 60 0.57 12.62 41.07
CA PHE A 60 0.47 12.70 42.54
C PHE A 60 1.56 13.58 43.16
N SER A 61 2.31 14.35 42.39
CA SER A 61 3.24 15.34 42.96
C SER A 61 3.27 16.63 42.14
N SER A 62 2.38 17.54 42.51
CA SER A 62 2.32 18.94 42.07
C SER A 62 3.49 19.80 42.63
N VAL A 63 4.62 19.20 43.05
CA VAL A 63 5.65 19.89 43.85
C VAL A 63 7.08 19.79 43.26
N LEU A 64 7.26 19.38 42.01
CA LEU A 64 8.60 19.39 41.36
C LEU A 64 8.63 20.09 40.00
N LEU A 65 7.99 21.25 39.88
CA LEU A 65 8.27 22.22 38.82
C LEU A 65 9.23 23.31 39.35
N GLN A 66 10.52 22.98 39.51
CA GLN A 66 11.50 24.06 39.77
C GLN A 66 12.90 23.89 39.16
N ASN A 67 13.17 22.81 38.43
CA ASN A 67 14.42 22.70 37.69
C ASN A 67 14.08 22.45 36.22
N GLY A 68 14.49 23.36 35.33
CA GLY A 68 14.10 23.46 33.91
C GLY A 68 14.51 22.30 32.98
N GLN A 69 14.42 21.06 33.45
CA GLN A 69 14.55 19.83 32.69
C GLN A 69 13.27 19.02 32.92
N GLY A 70 12.32 18.97 31.99
CA GLY A 70 11.11 18.20 32.33
C GLY A 70 9.96 18.03 31.37
N GLN A 71 10.05 18.36 30.08
CA GLN A 71 8.94 18.13 29.15
C GLN A 71 9.38 17.68 27.75
N SER A 72 10.38 16.79 27.67
CA SER A 72 10.74 16.13 26.42
C SER A 72 9.86 14.89 26.23
N GLY A 73 8.61 15.09 25.80
CA GLY A 73 7.71 14.00 25.41
C GLY A 73 8.04 13.48 24.01
N LYS A 74 7.91 12.17 23.77
CA LYS A 74 8.09 11.58 22.43
C LYS A 74 7.07 12.18 21.46
N VAL A 75 7.53 12.63 20.30
CA VAL A 75 6.65 13.10 19.21
C VAL A 75 6.01 11.87 18.57
N THR A 76 4.68 11.76 18.62
CA THR A 76 3.97 10.55 18.17
C THR A 76 2.96 10.80 17.06
N ALA A 77 2.52 12.05 16.86
CA ALA A 77 1.37 12.34 16.01
C ALA A 77 1.70 12.74 14.56
N VAL A 78 2.98 13.01 14.25
CA VAL A 78 3.35 13.69 13.00
C VAL A 78 4.25 12.81 12.14
N TRP A 79 4.00 12.82 10.83
CA TRP A 79 4.84 12.15 9.84
C TRP A 79 6.23 12.81 9.73
N PRO A 80 7.33 12.04 9.65
CA PRO A 80 8.66 12.59 9.39
C PRO A 80 8.76 13.10 7.94
N GLY A 81 8.89 14.41 7.78
CA GLY A 81 9.09 15.06 6.49
C GLY A 81 7.83 15.72 5.92
N SER A 82 7.78 15.86 4.59
CA SER A 82 6.71 16.59 3.91
C SER A 82 5.49 15.70 3.60
N SER A 83 4.34 16.33 3.36
CA SER A 83 3.13 15.64 2.91
C SER A 83 3.29 14.99 1.52
N LEU A 84 4.15 15.55 0.66
CA LEU A 84 4.50 14.95 -0.63
C LEU A 84 5.30 13.67 -0.45
N HIS A 85 6.29 13.68 0.45
CA HIS A 85 7.04 12.48 0.80
C HIS A 85 6.13 11.38 1.34
N TYR A 86 5.20 11.72 2.24
CA TYR A 86 4.19 10.78 2.74
C TYR A 86 3.38 10.15 1.60
N ARG A 87 2.92 10.96 0.64
CA ARG A 87 2.16 10.47 -0.51
C ARG A 87 2.99 9.52 -1.37
N GLU A 88 4.23 9.86 -1.66
CA GLU A 88 5.14 9.01 -2.45
C GLU A 88 5.41 7.67 -1.77
N VAL A 89 5.60 7.66 -0.45
CA VAL A 89 5.77 6.42 0.33
C VAL A 89 4.51 5.55 0.25
N LEU A 90 3.31 6.13 0.37
CA LEU A 90 2.07 5.36 0.21
C LEU A 90 1.87 4.80 -1.22
N GLU A 91 2.47 5.41 -2.24
CA GLU A 91 2.42 4.91 -3.62
C GLU A 91 3.29 3.68 -3.85
N GLN A 92 4.31 3.46 -3.01
CA GLN A 92 5.20 2.30 -3.15
C GLN A 92 4.52 0.97 -2.86
N ASN A 93 3.39 0.97 -2.14
CA ASN A 93 2.62 -0.24 -1.84
C ASN A 93 3.48 -1.38 -1.29
N ARG A 94 4.27 -1.10 -0.24
CA ARG A 94 5.15 -2.07 0.42
C ARG A 94 4.33 -3.15 1.14
N TRP A 95 3.80 -4.12 0.39
CA TRP A 95 2.97 -5.21 0.91
C TRP A 95 3.78 -6.25 1.67
N GLU A 96 5.10 -6.23 1.53
CA GLU A 96 6.07 -7.09 2.20
C GLU A 96 6.15 -6.78 3.70
N ASP A 97 5.86 -5.54 4.10
CA ASP A 97 5.85 -5.10 5.51
C ASP A 97 4.58 -5.52 6.26
N TRP A 98 3.82 -6.47 5.72
CA TRP A 98 2.55 -6.93 6.28
C TRP A 98 2.53 -8.44 6.40
N ASN A 99 1.99 -8.90 7.52
CA ASN A 99 1.69 -10.30 7.78
C ASN A 99 0.26 -10.62 7.33
N TRP A 100 0.17 -11.42 6.27
CA TRP A 100 -1.09 -11.82 5.63
C TRP A 100 -1.46 -13.26 6.01
N THR A 101 -2.71 -13.48 6.41
CA THR A 101 -3.27 -14.82 6.61
C THR A 101 -4.37 -15.12 5.62
N TYR A 102 -4.52 -16.40 5.26
CA TYR A 102 -5.46 -16.87 4.26
C TYR A 102 -6.23 -18.06 4.83
N PRO A 103 -7.57 -18.10 4.71
CA PRO A 103 -8.39 -19.07 5.43
C PRO A 103 -8.16 -20.51 4.95
N ALA A 104 -7.80 -20.70 3.68
CA ALA A 104 -7.60 -22.00 3.06
C ALA A 104 -6.25 -22.11 2.30
N GLY A 105 -5.30 -21.22 2.62
CA GLY A 105 -4.01 -21.10 1.93
C GLY A 105 -4.01 -20.09 0.78
N ARG A 106 -2.82 -19.58 0.43
CA ARG A 106 -2.61 -18.46 -0.50
C ARG A 106 -3.21 -18.66 -1.89
N TYR A 107 -3.15 -19.89 -2.40
CA TYR A 107 -3.50 -20.18 -3.79
C TYR A 107 -4.88 -20.82 -3.95
N LYS A 108 -5.64 -20.99 -2.85
CA LYS A 108 -6.97 -21.61 -2.93
C LYS A 108 -7.94 -20.80 -3.80
N ILE A 109 -7.76 -19.48 -3.83
CA ILE A 109 -8.55 -18.56 -4.66
C ILE A 109 -8.49 -18.87 -6.16
N TRP A 110 -7.41 -19.51 -6.65
CA TRP A 110 -7.31 -19.88 -8.07
C TRP A 110 -8.36 -20.90 -8.51
N GLY A 111 -8.98 -21.61 -7.56
CA GLY A 111 -10.07 -22.54 -7.84
C GLY A 111 -9.66 -23.59 -8.88
N SER A 112 -10.38 -23.63 -9.99
CA SER A 112 -10.14 -24.57 -11.08
C SER A 112 -8.96 -24.20 -12.00
N GLY A 113 -8.27 -23.08 -11.74
CA GLY A 113 -7.13 -22.62 -12.56
C GLY A 113 -7.49 -22.18 -13.98
N LYS A 114 -8.78 -21.97 -14.28
CA LYS A 114 -9.25 -21.54 -15.60
C LYS A 114 -9.43 -20.03 -15.64
N SER A 115 -8.81 -19.39 -16.62
CA SER A 115 -8.96 -17.98 -16.92
C SER A 115 -10.39 -17.64 -17.39
N ALA A 116 -10.72 -16.35 -17.37
CA ALA A 116 -12.00 -15.86 -17.89
C ALA A 116 -12.16 -16.17 -19.40
N ILE A 117 -11.08 -16.09 -20.17
CA ILE A 117 -11.05 -16.31 -21.61
C ILE A 117 -11.32 -17.79 -21.94
N GLU A 118 -10.73 -18.72 -21.17
CA GLU A 118 -11.01 -20.14 -21.34
C GLU A 118 -12.47 -20.49 -21.03
N LYS A 119 -13.09 -19.80 -20.06
CA LYS A 119 -14.50 -19.99 -19.72
C LYS A 119 -15.45 -19.41 -20.77
N SER A 120 -15.08 -18.31 -21.42
CA SER A 120 -15.88 -17.70 -22.48
C SER A 120 -15.64 -18.32 -23.87
N GLY A 121 -14.67 -19.24 -24.01
CA GLY A 121 -14.32 -19.86 -25.29
C GLY A 121 -13.56 -18.92 -26.24
N GLY A 122 -12.90 -17.89 -25.72
CA GLY A 122 -12.08 -16.97 -26.51
C GLY A 122 -10.72 -17.53 -26.90
N ASP A 123 -9.94 -16.77 -27.67
CA ASP A 123 -8.60 -17.15 -28.11
C ASP A 123 -7.63 -17.36 -26.93
N HIS A 124 -7.16 -18.59 -26.75
CA HIS A 124 -6.24 -18.99 -25.67
C HIS A 124 -4.81 -18.49 -25.89
N SER A 125 -4.49 -18.04 -27.11
CA SER A 125 -3.17 -17.57 -27.52
C SER A 125 -3.11 -16.07 -27.77
N TYR A 126 -4.07 -15.28 -27.27
CA TYR A 126 -4.15 -13.83 -27.49
C TYR A 126 -2.87 -13.05 -27.12
N TYR A 127 -2.08 -13.57 -26.17
CA TYR A 127 -0.81 -12.98 -25.72
C TYR A 127 0.37 -13.31 -26.66
N LEU A 128 0.24 -14.33 -27.51
CA LEU A 128 1.19 -14.65 -28.57
C LEU A 128 0.92 -13.73 -29.76
N GLN A 129 1.31 -12.47 -29.62
CA GLN A 129 1.36 -11.56 -30.77
C GLN A 129 2.47 -12.05 -31.69
N HIS A 130 2.11 -12.49 -32.90
CA HIS A 130 3.10 -12.68 -33.94
C HIS A 130 3.77 -11.32 -34.18
N GLY A 131 5.06 -11.23 -33.85
CA GLY A 131 5.90 -10.17 -34.39
C GLY A 131 5.76 -10.17 -35.92
N SER A 132 5.96 -9.02 -36.55
CA SER A 132 5.86 -8.83 -38.01
C SER A 132 6.99 -9.54 -38.77
N PHE A 133 7.22 -10.82 -38.50
CA PHE A 133 8.32 -11.57 -39.09
C PHE A 133 7.96 -12.30 -40.37
N LEU A 134 6.69 -12.36 -40.77
CA LEU A 134 6.31 -12.75 -42.13
C LEU A 134 5.04 -12.01 -42.55
N PRO A 135 5.02 -11.27 -43.68
CA PRO A 135 3.75 -10.91 -44.28
C PRO A 135 3.01 -12.20 -44.62
N CYS A 136 1.80 -12.38 -44.10
CA CYS A 136 0.88 -13.38 -44.62
C CYS A 136 0.65 -13.04 -46.10
N ARG A 137 1.36 -13.74 -46.99
CA ARG A 137 1.04 -13.73 -48.42
C ARG A 137 -0.29 -14.46 -48.56
N GLY A 138 -1.35 -13.66 -48.64
CA GLY A 138 -2.68 -13.97 -49.14
C GLY A 138 -3.20 -15.39 -48.90
N VAL A 139 -4.06 -15.54 -47.90
CA VAL A 139 -5.20 -16.46 -48.04
C VAL A 139 -6.42 -15.58 -48.07
N GLY A 140 -6.97 -15.40 -49.27
CA GLY A 140 -8.05 -14.45 -49.55
C GLY A 140 -9.30 -14.77 -48.77
N THR A 141 -9.79 -13.78 -48.04
CA THR A 141 -11.20 -13.70 -47.63
C THR A 141 -12.01 -13.29 -48.84
N ALA A 142 -12.65 -14.24 -49.51
CA ALA A 142 -13.75 -13.95 -50.41
C ALA A 142 -15.04 -14.43 -49.74
N HIS A 143 -15.79 -13.51 -49.13
CA HIS A 143 -17.25 -13.60 -49.04
C HIS A 143 -17.86 -12.19 -48.92
N MET A 144 -18.20 -11.66 -50.10
CA MET A 144 -19.44 -11.02 -50.56
C MET A 144 -20.40 -10.31 -49.59
N GLN A 145 -20.92 -9.17 -50.11
CA GLN A 145 -22.06 -8.31 -49.74
C GLN A 145 -21.68 -7.18 -48.77
N GLU A 146 -21.87 -5.89 -49.11
CA GLU A 146 -23.11 -5.28 -49.59
C GLU A 146 -22.82 -3.92 -50.28
N GLU A 147 -23.29 -3.74 -51.52
CA GLU A 147 -23.33 -2.45 -52.23
C GLU A 147 -24.56 -1.66 -51.76
N LEU A 148 -24.34 -0.45 -51.27
CA LEU A 148 -25.38 0.52 -50.92
C LEU A 148 -24.98 1.91 -51.45
N LYS A 149 -25.85 2.43 -52.33
CA LYS A 149 -26.01 3.81 -52.83
C LYS A 149 -25.12 4.24 -54.01
N ASP A 150 -25.74 4.32 -55.19
CA ASP A 150 -26.47 5.53 -55.62
C ASP A 150 -27.72 5.18 -56.46
#